data_AF-A0A3D4BWV2-F1
#
_entry.id   AF-A0A3D4BWV2-F1
#
_cell.length_a   1.000
_cell.length_b   1.000
_cell.length_c   1.000
_cell.angle_alpha   90.00
_cell.angle_beta   90.00
_cell.angle_gamma   90.00
#
_symmetry.space_group_name_H-M   'P 1'
#
loop_
_entity.id
_entity.type
_entity.pdbx_description
1 polymer ?
#
loop_
_entity_poly.entity_id
_entity_poly.type
_entity_poly.pdbx_seq_one_letter_code
_entity_poly.pdbx_strand_id
1 'polypeptide(L)'
;MPLKIKNELSEIEYSLTEVVPNINDEQTYFELSDVQNSIKIHIDYVLTIYRDNNNNTDHKHEDYSLFILKSFELNKENDIFQVYEKVADLRIGWIFPIQALVSNKHGCAENEHFLKYAYVAFYKLLLNQEDYSHFTPSIEQIEDYKLTDFYGDNIIILILFKTNIQKIANFNIDNYLASLYSHSYYYCEPTENIKKINTCQPTEDLNEIKNRANLKSSGNTRLILQRSSKYLQGESYIDRLFKSLLKTEEHHLVRFYLLYQVIELMIQIVFERKILDEINNFNNNADKNIRKFKEKIDNISTEKTRVSILINDYVKINNPNLLISCNELIKLFNDDDSNEKDDISKKQDLGGALYKVRCLIVHHFRKLPDKILEEKLREINKEFENIIIKIILDYE
;
A
#
# COMPACT_ATOMS: atom_id res chain seq x y z
N MET A 1 -18.49 6.35 13.57
CA MET A 1 -18.52 6.21 15.04
C MET A 1 -17.98 7.52 15.54
N PRO A 2 -18.77 8.31 16.27
CA PRO A 2 -18.32 9.63 16.70
C PRO A 2 -17.01 9.55 17.48
N LEU A 3 -16.25 10.66 17.48
CA LEU A 3 -15.12 10.82 18.37
C LEU A 3 -15.59 10.73 19.82
N LYS A 4 -14.71 10.29 20.72
CA LYS A 4 -15.03 10.12 22.13
C LYS A 4 -14.00 10.78 23.02
N ILE A 5 -14.44 11.25 24.17
CA ILE A 5 -13.59 11.67 25.27
C ILE A 5 -13.99 10.93 26.54
N LYS A 6 -13.07 10.79 27.49
CA LYS A 6 -13.34 10.13 28.77
C LYS A 6 -13.11 11.07 29.93
N ASN A 7 -13.93 10.93 30.95
CA ASN A 7 -13.66 11.48 32.27
C ASN A 7 -12.98 10.39 33.09
N GLU A 8 -11.70 10.57 33.43
CA GLU A 8 -10.93 9.53 34.12
C GLU A 8 -11.38 9.31 35.56
N LEU A 9 -11.97 10.32 36.21
CA LEU A 9 -12.44 10.22 37.59
C LEU A 9 -13.72 9.39 37.73
N SER A 10 -14.57 9.40 36.71
CA SER A 10 -15.87 8.70 36.69
C SER A 10 -15.91 7.49 35.76
N GLU A 11 -14.85 7.26 34.97
CA GLU A 11 -14.77 6.24 33.92
C GLU A 11 -15.90 6.35 32.85
N ILE A 12 -16.51 7.52 32.72
CA ILE A 12 -17.58 7.79 31.74
C ILE A 12 -16.95 8.22 30.42
N GLU A 13 -17.38 7.60 29.32
CA GLU A 13 -17.09 8.05 27.95
C GLU A 13 -18.25 8.89 27.39
N TYR A 14 -17.92 10.04 26.81
CA TYR A 14 -18.85 10.91 26.10
C TYR A 14 -18.64 10.77 24.60
N SER A 15 -19.75 10.71 23.85
CA SER A 15 -19.71 10.55 22.39
C SER A 15 -20.01 11.88 21.73
N LEU A 16 -19.05 12.41 20.98
CA LEU A 16 -19.12 13.71 20.33
C LEU A 16 -19.89 13.58 19.00
N THR A 17 -21.21 13.64 19.08
CA THR A 17 -22.12 13.34 17.95
C THR A 17 -22.35 14.50 17.00
N GLU A 18 -22.12 15.74 17.45
CA GLU A 18 -22.31 16.93 16.64
C GLU A 18 -20.98 17.65 16.43
N VAL A 19 -20.74 18.13 15.20
CA VAL A 19 -19.53 18.88 14.83
C VAL A 19 -19.96 20.16 14.11
N VAL A 20 -19.76 21.31 14.76
CA VAL A 20 -20.16 22.63 14.25
C VAL A 20 -18.92 23.49 13.98
N PRO A 21 -18.66 23.89 12.71
CA PRO A 21 -17.61 24.85 12.41
C PRO A 21 -17.99 26.25 12.91
N ASN A 22 -17.09 26.90 13.63
CA ASN A 22 -17.18 28.31 14.03
C ASN A 22 -16.07 29.09 13.33
N ILE A 23 -16.47 29.94 12.39
CA ILE A 23 -15.55 30.67 11.50
C ILE A 23 -15.71 32.16 11.80
N ASN A 24 -14.74 32.74 12.49
CA ASN A 24 -14.63 34.18 12.71
C ASN A 24 -13.39 34.72 12.00
N ASP A 25 -13.31 36.04 11.82
CA ASP A 25 -12.19 36.67 11.12
C ASP A 25 -10.83 36.53 11.85
N GLU A 26 -10.86 36.27 13.16
CA GLU A 26 -9.66 36.14 14.01
C GLU A 26 -9.25 34.68 14.29
N GLN A 27 -10.23 33.76 14.34
CA GLN A 27 -10.00 32.36 14.71
C GLN A 27 -11.03 31.44 14.05
N THR A 28 -10.57 30.27 13.64
CA THR A 28 -11.44 29.17 13.21
C THR A 28 -11.27 28.00 14.15
N TYR A 29 -12.38 27.48 14.66
CA TYR A 29 -12.39 26.27 15.48
C TYR A 29 -13.66 25.45 15.20
N PHE A 30 -13.63 24.18 15.60
CA PHE A 30 -14.78 23.29 15.54
C PHE A 30 -15.25 23.00 16.95
N GLU A 31 -16.55 23.21 17.21
CA GLU A 31 -17.19 22.75 18.44
C GLU A 31 -17.66 21.32 18.23
N LEU A 32 -17.24 20.43 19.11
CA LEU A 32 -17.70 19.05 19.15
C LEU A 32 -18.51 18.85 20.42
N SER A 33 -19.74 18.31 20.29
CA SER A 33 -20.64 18.19 21.43
C SER A 33 -21.24 16.79 21.58
N ASP A 34 -21.37 16.37 22.84
CA ASP A 34 -22.29 15.31 23.25
C ASP A 34 -23.59 15.97 23.71
N VAL A 35 -24.57 16.00 22.81
CA VAL A 35 -25.87 16.68 23.03
C VAL A 35 -26.62 16.07 24.22
N GLN A 36 -26.45 14.76 24.48
CA GLN A 36 -27.16 14.07 25.55
C GLN A 36 -26.59 14.45 26.92
N ASN A 37 -25.27 14.60 27.00
CA ASN A 37 -24.56 14.86 28.26
C ASN A 37 -24.16 16.33 28.45
N SER A 38 -24.51 17.22 27.51
CA SER A 38 -24.17 18.66 27.53
C SER A 38 -22.66 18.92 27.65
N ILE A 39 -21.85 18.00 27.11
CA ILE A 39 -20.39 18.14 27.04
C ILE A 39 -20.01 18.79 25.72
N LYS A 40 -19.05 19.72 25.77
CA LYS A 40 -18.52 20.43 24.61
C LYS A 40 -17.01 20.53 24.70
N ILE A 41 -16.34 20.33 23.57
CA ILE A 41 -14.92 20.61 23.40
C ILE A 41 -14.71 21.46 22.15
N HIS A 42 -13.57 22.13 22.08
CA HIS A 42 -13.16 22.92 20.93
C HIS A 42 -11.86 22.37 20.35
N ILE A 43 -11.79 22.33 19.02
CA ILE A 43 -10.59 21.95 18.28
C ILE A 43 -10.28 23.06 17.28
N ASP A 44 -9.13 23.70 17.46
CA ASP A 44 -8.67 24.79 16.60
C ASP A 44 -8.29 24.31 15.20
N TYR A 45 -8.66 25.11 14.20
CA TYR A 45 -8.22 24.95 12.82
C TYR A 45 -7.23 26.07 12.49
N VAL A 46 -5.95 25.70 12.41
CA VAL A 46 -4.83 26.65 12.31
C VAL A 46 -4.50 27.09 10.89
N LEU A 47 -5.10 26.46 9.88
CA LEU A 47 -4.89 26.78 8.48
C LEU A 47 -5.89 27.83 8.00
N THR A 48 -5.50 28.58 6.96
CA THR A 48 -6.42 29.52 6.33
C THR A 48 -7.56 28.77 5.62
N ILE A 49 -8.80 29.16 5.90
CA ILE A 49 -9.95 28.60 5.17
C ILE A 49 -9.90 29.09 3.73
N TYR A 50 -9.88 28.15 2.79
CA TYR A 50 -10.09 28.46 1.39
C TYR A 50 -11.53 28.96 1.18
N ARG A 51 -11.67 30.15 0.61
CA ARG A 51 -12.94 30.72 0.18
C ARG A 51 -12.94 30.77 -1.34
N ASP A 52 -14.01 30.31 -1.97
CA ASP A 52 -14.14 30.43 -3.42
C ASP A 52 -14.35 31.91 -3.84
N ASN A 53 -14.40 32.16 -5.16
CA ASN A 53 -14.60 33.52 -5.70
C ASN A 53 -15.91 34.19 -5.25
N ASN A 54 -16.86 33.43 -4.71
CA ASN A 54 -18.13 33.93 -4.16
C ASN A 54 -18.10 34.00 -2.62
N ASN A 55 -16.92 33.89 -2.00
CA ASN A 55 -16.71 33.78 -0.56
C ASN A 55 -17.41 32.58 0.11
N ASN A 56 -17.77 31.54 -0.64
CA ASN A 56 -18.34 30.33 -0.07
C ASN A 56 -17.24 29.40 0.43
N THR A 57 -17.47 28.84 1.62
CA THR A 57 -16.68 27.77 2.25
C THR A 57 -17.36 26.40 2.11
N ASP A 58 -18.48 26.34 1.37
CA ASP A 58 -19.35 25.17 1.26
C ASP A 58 -18.75 24.12 0.31
N HIS A 59 -17.64 23.54 0.75
CA HIS A 59 -17.09 22.33 0.17
C HIS A 59 -17.83 21.15 0.77
N LYS A 60 -18.74 20.59 -0.03
CA LYS A 60 -19.44 19.35 0.30
C LYS A 60 -18.43 18.25 0.57
N HIS A 61 -18.24 17.92 1.84
CA HIS A 61 -17.31 16.90 2.28
C HIS A 61 -17.67 15.52 1.70
N GLU A 62 -18.93 15.34 1.28
CA GLU A 62 -19.46 14.19 0.56
C GLU A 62 -18.83 14.02 -0.82
N ASP A 63 -18.28 15.07 -1.43
CA ASP A 63 -17.58 15.00 -2.73
C ASP A 63 -16.15 14.45 -2.58
N TYR A 64 -15.74 14.06 -1.38
CA TYR A 64 -14.41 13.58 -1.08
C TYR A 64 -14.44 12.19 -0.42
N SER A 65 -13.42 11.39 -0.72
CA SER A 65 -13.15 10.12 -0.05
C SER A 65 -11.87 10.26 0.76
N LEU A 66 -11.90 9.83 2.02
CA LEU A 66 -10.75 9.90 2.93
C LEU A 66 -10.31 8.49 3.29
N PHE A 67 -9.01 8.25 3.25
CA PHE A 67 -8.38 7.00 3.67
C PHE A 67 -7.24 7.31 4.63
N ILE A 68 -7.12 6.53 5.70
CA ILE A 68 -5.99 6.58 6.62
C ILE A 68 -4.94 5.55 6.20
N LEU A 69 -3.70 6.00 6.16
CA LEU A 69 -2.52 5.23 5.82
C LEU A 69 -1.47 5.41 6.93
N LYS A 70 -0.44 4.59 6.90
CA LYS A 70 0.79 4.70 7.71
C LYS A 70 1.98 4.83 6.78
N SER A 71 3.01 5.52 7.23
CA SER A 71 4.34 5.51 6.60
C SER A 71 5.39 5.74 7.69
N PHE A 72 6.49 5.02 7.63
CA PHE A 72 7.64 5.23 8.54
C PHE A 72 8.68 6.17 7.90
N GLU A 73 8.60 6.30 6.58
CA GLU A 73 9.55 6.96 5.71
C GLU A 73 9.09 8.37 5.30
N LEU A 74 7.79 8.52 5.02
CA LEU A 74 7.15 9.72 4.48
C LEU A 74 6.11 10.28 5.47
N ASN A 75 6.57 10.61 6.68
CA ASN A 75 5.73 11.10 7.78
C ASN A 75 6.15 12.49 8.31
N LYS A 76 7.07 13.19 7.65
CA LYS A 76 7.46 14.54 8.06
C LYS A 76 6.39 15.53 7.62
N GLU A 77 6.13 16.57 8.40
CA GLU A 77 5.10 17.60 8.12
C GLU A 77 5.11 18.13 6.68
N ASN A 78 6.28 18.22 6.04
CA ASN A 78 6.45 18.67 4.65
C ASN A 78 6.30 17.60 3.56
N ASP A 79 6.06 16.34 3.92
CA ASP A 79 5.83 15.21 2.99
C ASP A 79 4.39 15.26 2.46
N ILE A 80 4.10 16.33 1.70
CA ILE A 80 2.80 16.65 1.14
C ILE A 80 2.87 16.50 -0.39
N PHE A 81 2.03 15.63 -0.95
CA PHE A 81 2.10 15.28 -2.37
C PHE A 81 0.74 15.36 -3.05
N GLN A 82 0.75 15.82 -4.31
CA GLN A 82 -0.41 15.73 -5.19
C GLN A 82 -0.50 14.32 -5.77
N VAL A 83 -1.65 13.68 -5.67
CA VAL A 83 -1.85 12.31 -6.13
C VAL A 83 -2.40 12.31 -7.55
N TYR A 84 -1.70 11.64 -8.47
CA TYR A 84 -2.09 11.49 -9.87
C TYR A 84 -2.33 10.03 -10.22
N GLU A 85 -3.33 9.78 -11.05
CA GLU A 85 -3.56 8.46 -11.66
C GLU A 85 -2.70 8.34 -12.94
N LYS A 86 -1.92 7.26 -13.06
CA LYS A 86 -0.90 7.10 -14.10
C LYS A 86 -1.44 7.09 -15.53
N VAL A 87 -2.55 6.40 -15.79
CA VAL A 87 -3.08 6.16 -17.14
C VAL A 87 -3.91 7.36 -17.60
N ALA A 88 -4.72 7.92 -16.72
CA ALA A 88 -5.55 9.09 -17.00
C ALA A 88 -4.77 10.42 -16.94
N ASP A 89 -3.54 10.41 -16.40
CA ASP A 89 -2.72 11.60 -16.10
C ASP A 89 -3.52 12.71 -15.40
N LEU A 90 -4.32 12.29 -14.41
CA LEU A 90 -5.29 13.16 -13.75
C LEU A 90 -4.95 13.28 -12.26
N ARG A 91 -4.90 14.52 -11.75
CA ARG A 91 -4.81 14.77 -10.30
C ARG A 91 -6.11 14.31 -9.63
N ILE A 92 -6.05 13.27 -8.82
CA ILE A 92 -7.20 12.70 -8.12
C ILE A 92 -7.30 13.14 -6.66
N GLY A 93 -6.22 13.64 -6.07
CA GLY A 93 -6.24 14.04 -4.66
C GLY A 93 -4.91 14.53 -4.10
N TRP A 94 -4.80 14.46 -2.77
CA TRP A 94 -3.61 14.77 -2.01
C TRP A 94 -3.32 13.68 -0.98
N ILE A 95 -2.05 13.48 -0.66
CA ILE A 95 -1.57 12.63 0.42
C ILE A 95 -0.61 13.43 1.30
N PHE A 96 -0.80 13.40 2.61
CA PHE A 96 -0.03 14.19 3.57
C PHE A 96 -0.15 13.63 5.00
N PRO A 97 0.83 13.88 5.88
CA PRO A 97 0.72 13.51 7.29
C PRO A 97 -0.28 14.41 8.04
N ILE A 98 -0.90 13.89 9.11
CA ILE A 98 -1.84 14.66 9.94
C ILE A 98 -1.24 15.94 10.52
N GLN A 99 0.07 16.02 10.72
CA GLN A 99 0.74 17.24 11.18
C GLN A 99 0.47 18.43 10.26
N ALA A 100 0.32 18.18 8.95
CA ALA A 100 0.01 19.22 7.97
C ALA A 100 -1.41 19.81 8.12
N LEU A 101 -2.25 19.23 9.00
CA LEU A 101 -3.56 19.77 9.34
C LEU A 101 -3.59 20.58 10.64
N VAL A 102 -2.62 20.32 11.54
CA VAL A 102 -2.56 20.93 12.89
C VAL A 102 -1.40 21.92 13.03
N SER A 103 -0.72 22.23 11.93
CA SER A 103 0.38 23.19 11.84
C SER A 103 0.32 23.94 10.52
N ASN A 104 0.79 25.18 10.51
CA ASN A 104 0.91 26.04 9.32
C ASN A 104 2.39 26.30 8.92
N LYS A 105 3.32 25.50 9.45
CA LYS A 105 4.78 25.68 9.23
C LYS A 105 5.31 24.96 7.98
N HIS A 106 4.47 24.16 7.33
CA HIS A 106 4.84 23.42 6.12
C HIS A 106 4.71 24.26 4.84
N GLY A 107 5.44 23.87 3.80
CA GLY A 107 5.53 24.60 2.53
C GLY A 107 4.27 24.63 1.67
N CYS A 108 3.17 24.04 2.14
CA CYS A 108 1.85 24.08 1.46
C CYS A 108 0.80 24.88 2.24
N ALA A 109 1.16 25.53 3.36
CA ALA A 109 0.21 26.23 4.23
C ALA A 109 -0.51 27.39 3.53
N GLU A 110 0.07 27.95 2.46
CA GLU A 110 -0.52 29.02 1.64
C GLU A 110 -1.04 28.50 0.28
N ASN A 111 -0.97 27.20 0.02
CA ASN A 111 -1.42 26.64 -1.26
C ASN A 111 -2.94 26.46 -1.26
N GLU A 112 -3.65 27.31 -1.99
CA GLU A 112 -5.12 27.30 -2.09
C GLU A 112 -5.71 25.92 -2.42
N HIS A 113 -5.09 25.17 -3.34
CA HIS A 113 -5.55 23.84 -3.69
C HIS A 113 -5.34 22.83 -2.57
N PHE A 114 -4.28 22.96 -1.78
CA PHE A 114 -4.07 22.13 -0.60
C PHE A 114 -5.08 22.49 0.49
N LEU A 115 -5.23 23.79 0.80
CA LEU A 115 -6.11 24.30 1.85
C LEU A 115 -7.56 23.80 1.70
N LYS A 116 -8.06 23.73 0.46
CA LYS A 116 -9.36 23.12 0.16
C LYS A 116 -9.48 21.67 0.65
N TYR A 117 -8.48 20.84 0.36
CA TYR A 117 -8.48 19.43 0.76
C TYR A 117 -8.17 19.28 2.25
N ALA A 118 -7.33 20.15 2.80
CA ALA A 118 -6.97 20.15 4.21
C ALA A 118 -8.20 20.39 5.10
N TYR A 119 -9.02 21.39 4.76
CA TYR A 119 -10.27 21.69 5.46
C TYR A 119 -11.24 20.49 5.44
N VAL A 120 -11.46 19.91 4.26
CA VAL A 120 -12.37 18.75 4.12
C VAL A 120 -11.85 17.53 4.88
N ALA A 121 -10.54 17.27 4.82
CA ALA A 121 -9.92 16.18 5.56
C ALA A 121 -10.08 16.37 7.08
N PHE A 122 -9.82 17.58 7.57
CA PHE A 122 -10.00 17.94 8.97
C PHE A 122 -11.44 17.68 9.42
N TYR A 123 -12.41 18.21 8.68
CA TYR A 123 -13.82 18.06 9.01
C TYR A 123 -14.29 16.59 8.97
N LYS A 124 -13.86 15.81 7.96
CA LYS A 124 -14.20 14.38 7.87
C LYS A 124 -13.60 13.56 9.01
N LEU A 125 -12.40 13.89 9.49
CA LEU A 125 -11.79 13.23 10.64
C LEU A 125 -12.54 13.57 11.93
N LEU A 126 -13.00 14.81 12.11
CA LEU A 126 -13.84 15.17 13.26
C LEU A 126 -15.18 14.43 13.27
N LEU A 127 -15.83 14.30 12.10
CA LEU A 127 -17.08 13.54 11.97
C LEU A 127 -16.87 12.03 12.13
N ASN A 128 -15.68 11.53 11.79
CA ASN A 128 -15.32 10.11 11.75
C ASN A 128 -16.39 9.21 11.09
N GLN A 129 -16.90 9.66 9.93
CA GLN A 129 -17.92 8.94 9.14
C GLN A 129 -17.44 7.60 8.60
N GLU A 130 -16.13 7.48 8.32
CA GLU A 130 -15.54 6.25 7.79
C GLU A 130 -15.23 5.22 8.90
N ASP A 131 -15.70 5.46 10.14
CA ASP A 131 -15.58 4.55 11.29
C ASP A 131 -14.15 4.15 11.67
N TYR A 132 -13.18 5.04 11.45
CA TYR A 132 -11.80 4.78 11.85
C TYR A 132 -11.68 4.70 13.38
N SER A 133 -10.91 3.72 13.84
CA SER A 133 -10.53 3.59 15.24
C SER A 133 -9.74 4.81 15.69
N HIS A 134 -10.00 5.27 16.91
CA HIS A 134 -9.41 6.48 17.47
C HIS A 134 -9.00 6.28 18.94
N PHE A 135 -8.27 7.26 19.44
CA PHE A 135 -7.92 7.41 20.85
C PHE A 135 -9.06 8.16 21.56
N THR A 136 -9.28 7.81 22.83
CA THR A 136 -10.23 8.48 23.72
C THR A 136 -9.44 9.34 24.71
N PRO A 137 -9.16 10.63 24.39
CA PRO A 137 -8.42 11.49 25.30
C PRO A 137 -9.21 11.81 26.57
N SER A 138 -8.47 12.12 27.64
CA SER A 138 -9.00 12.46 28.97
C SER A 138 -9.35 13.94 29.06
N ILE A 139 -10.51 14.27 29.65
CA ILE A 139 -10.93 15.66 29.92
C ILE A 139 -9.99 16.35 30.91
N GLU A 140 -9.48 15.59 31.88
CA GLU A 140 -8.65 16.16 32.95
C GLU A 140 -7.21 16.45 32.50
N GLN A 141 -6.75 15.89 31.37
CA GLN A 141 -5.35 15.95 30.93
C GLN A 141 -5.11 16.94 29.79
N ILE A 142 -6.16 17.38 29.10
CA ILE A 142 -6.05 18.17 27.88
C ILE A 142 -6.86 19.45 28.03
N GLU A 143 -6.16 20.58 28.05
CA GLU A 143 -6.80 21.90 28.03
C GLU A 143 -7.27 22.25 26.61
N ASP A 144 -6.41 22.01 25.61
CA ASP A 144 -6.67 22.30 24.19
C ASP A 144 -6.60 21.03 23.35
N TYR A 145 -7.74 20.57 22.84
CA TYR A 145 -7.81 19.38 22.01
C TYR A 145 -7.30 19.63 20.59
N LYS A 146 -6.53 18.66 20.09
CA LYS A 146 -6.05 18.60 18.70
C LYS A 146 -6.51 17.32 18.03
N LEU A 147 -6.52 17.33 16.71
CA LEU A 147 -6.86 16.15 15.92
C LEU A 147 -5.92 14.96 16.21
N THR A 148 -4.64 15.26 16.50
CA THR A 148 -3.62 14.27 16.85
C THR A 148 -3.89 13.59 18.19
N ASP A 149 -4.69 14.17 19.09
CA ASP A 149 -5.06 13.51 20.35
C ASP A 149 -6.03 12.35 20.13
N PHE A 150 -6.77 12.37 19.01
CA PHE A 150 -7.71 11.32 18.62
C PHE A 150 -7.14 10.30 17.64
N TYR A 151 -6.12 10.64 16.85
CA TYR A 151 -5.58 9.75 15.80
C TYR A 151 -4.09 9.43 15.96
N GLY A 152 -3.41 10.09 16.89
CA GLY A 152 -1.96 10.07 17.05
C GLY A 152 -1.25 10.86 15.95
N ASP A 153 0.06 11.00 16.11
CA ASP A 153 0.90 11.76 15.19
C ASP A 153 1.27 10.98 13.92
N ASN A 154 1.23 9.67 13.95
CA ASN A 154 1.90 8.88 12.90
C ASN A 154 0.94 8.44 11.79
N ILE A 155 -0.16 9.16 11.54
CA ILE A 155 -1.07 8.80 10.44
C ILE A 155 -0.84 9.68 9.22
N ILE A 156 -1.05 9.06 8.06
CA ILE A 156 -1.05 9.70 6.75
C ILE A 156 -2.48 9.73 6.24
N ILE A 157 -2.87 10.84 5.66
CA ILE A 157 -4.20 11.08 5.13
C ILE A 157 -4.10 11.09 3.62
N LEU A 158 -4.85 10.20 2.97
CA LEU A 158 -5.12 10.26 1.54
C LEU A 158 -6.54 10.78 1.34
N ILE A 159 -6.67 11.93 0.68
CA ILE A 159 -7.97 12.52 0.37
C ILE A 159 -8.14 12.69 -1.14
N LEU A 160 -9.17 12.05 -1.68
CA LEU A 160 -9.47 11.98 -3.10
C LEU A 160 -10.75 12.77 -3.43
N PHE A 161 -10.78 13.45 -4.56
CA PHE A 161 -11.93 14.25 -5.00
C PHE A 161 -12.79 13.49 -6.00
N LYS A 162 -13.98 13.04 -5.57
CA LYS A 162 -14.86 12.09 -6.28
C LYS A 162 -15.12 12.47 -7.73
N THR A 163 -15.31 13.75 -8.04
CA THR A 163 -15.52 14.20 -9.43
C THR A 163 -14.37 13.83 -10.37
N ASN A 164 -13.13 13.85 -9.89
CA ASN A 164 -11.98 13.41 -10.69
C ASN A 164 -11.87 11.89 -10.72
N ILE A 165 -12.16 11.23 -9.60
CA ILE A 165 -12.15 9.77 -9.50
C ILE A 165 -13.17 9.14 -10.47
N GLN A 166 -14.36 9.74 -10.60
CA GLN A 166 -15.43 9.29 -11.50
C GLN A 166 -15.06 9.31 -12.98
N LYS A 167 -14.01 10.06 -13.36
CA LYS A 167 -13.48 10.05 -14.75
C LYS A 167 -12.66 8.79 -15.04
N ILE A 168 -12.31 8.01 -14.01
CA ILE A 168 -11.54 6.77 -14.12
C ILE A 168 -12.52 5.60 -14.09
N ALA A 169 -12.50 4.77 -15.13
CA ALA A 169 -13.43 3.66 -15.27
C ALA A 169 -13.29 2.65 -14.12
N ASN A 170 -14.40 2.37 -13.43
CA ASN A 170 -14.48 1.40 -12.33
C ASN A 170 -13.44 1.64 -11.22
N PHE A 171 -13.16 2.89 -10.86
CA PHE A 171 -12.18 3.16 -9.81
C PHE A 171 -12.50 2.41 -8.51
N ASN A 172 -11.48 1.75 -7.96
CA ASN A 172 -11.49 1.18 -6.61
C ASN A 172 -10.08 1.38 -6.02
N ILE A 173 -10.01 1.92 -4.81
CA ILE A 173 -8.73 2.16 -4.11
C ILE A 173 -7.94 0.87 -3.88
N ASP A 174 -8.62 -0.26 -3.76
CA ASP A 174 -8.01 -1.58 -3.56
C ASP A 174 -7.07 -1.94 -4.72
N ASN A 175 -7.44 -1.53 -5.94
CA ASN A 175 -6.61 -1.70 -7.13
C ASN A 175 -5.38 -0.78 -7.16
N TYR A 176 -5.15 0.06 -6.15
CA TYR A 176 -3.97 0.93 -6.06
C TYR A 176 -3.10 0.60 -4.84
N LEU A 177 -3.48 -0.39 -4.02
CA LEU A 177 -2.76 -0.74 -2.79
C LEU A 177 -1.31 -1.15 -3.04
N ALA A 178 -1.05 -1.96 -4.08
CA ALA A 178 0.32 -2.34 -4.44
C ALA A 178 1.17 -1.10 -4.82
N SER A 179 0.59 -0.11 -5.50
CA SER A 179 1.28 1.13 -5.86
C SER A 179 1.51 2.03 -4.65
N LEU A 180 0.52 2.19 -3.76
CA LEU A 180 0.69 2.91 -2.50
C LEU A 180 1.79 2.27 -1.64
N TYR A 181 1.76 0.95 -1.54
CA TYR A 181 2.74 0.17 -0.81
C TYR A 181 4.14 0.31 -1.39
N SER A 182 4.28 0.37 -2.73
CA SER A 182 5.56 0.63 -3.40
C SER A 182 6.17 2.01 -3.09
N HIS A 183 5.34 2.94 -2.60
CA HIS A 183 5.72 4.26 -2.13
C HIS A 183 5.79 4.33 -0.59
N SER A 184 5.81 3.19 0.10
CA SER A 184 5.85 3.08 1.56
C SER A 184 4.64 3.67 2.28
N TYR A 185 3.47 3.61 1.64
CA TYR A 185 2.18 3.91 2.26
C TYR A 185 1.39 2.62 2.51
N TYR A 186 1.14 2.34 3.78
CA TYR A 186 0.45 1.14 4.24
C TYR A 186 -1.00 1.48 4.58
N TYR A 187 -1.95 0.77 3.98
CA TYR A 187 -3.37 1.00 4.23
C TYR A 187 -3.78 0.59 5.64
N CYS A 188 -4.58 1.45 6.29
CA CYS A 188 -5.22 1.15 7.56
C CYS A 188 -6.71 0.89 7.30
N GLU A 189 -7.21 -0.25 7.75
CA GLU A 189 -8.67 -0.48 7.74
C GLU A 189 -9.33 0.31 8.88
N PRO A 190 -10.60 0.73 8.73
CA PRO A 190 -11.33 1.45 9.78
C PRO A 190 -11.28 0.79 11.17
N THR A 191 -11.47 -0.53 11.21
CA THR A 191 -11.50 -1.33 12.45
C THR A 191 -10.12 -1.64 13.02
N GLU A 192 -9.04 -1.27 12.33
CA GLU A 192 -7.70 -1.56 12.81
C GLU A 192 -7.29 -0.66 13.95
N ASN A 193 -6.63 -1.26 14.94
CA ASN A 193 -6.03 -0.48 16.01
C ASN A 193 -4.78 0.24 15.50
N ILE A 194 -4.96 1.51 15.12
CA ILE A 194 -3.91 2.42 14.64
C ILE A 194 -2.70 2.49 15.61
N LYS A 195 -2.89 2.16 16.90
CA LYS A 195 -1.83 2.10 17.94
C LYS A 195 -0.81 0.97 17.72
N LYS A 196 -1.19 -0.13 17.06
CA LYS A 196 -0.39 -1.36 16.98
C LYS A 196 0.38 -1.52 15.68
N ILE A 197 0.15 -0.64 14.70
CA ILE A 197 0.84 -0.69 13.40
C ILE A 197 2.21 -0.02 13.53
N ASN A 198 3.13 -0.68 14.25
CA ASN A 198 4.50 -0.20 14.48
C ASN A 198 5.57 -1.13 13.87
N THR A 199 5.18 -2.20 13.17
CA THR A 199 6.09 -3.31 12.83
C THR A 199 6.39 -3.44 11.33
N CYS A 200 5.98 -2.50 10.48
CA CYS A 200 6.35 -2.57 9.06
C CYS A 200 7.81 -2.16 8.89
N GLN A 201 8.62 -3.06 8.34
CA GLN A 201 9.99 -2.71 7.97
C GLN A 201 10.02 -2.03 6.60
N PRO A 202 10.90 -1.03 6.40
CA PRO A 202 11.11 -0.41 5.10
C PRO A 202 11.48 -1.48 4.06
N THR A 203 10.78 -1.49 2.94
CA THR A 203 11.09 -2.42 1.83
C THR A 203 12.30 -1.96 1.02
N GLU A 204 12.65 -0.69 1.05
CA GLU A 204 13.71 -0.06 0.25
C GLU A 204 14.40 1.08 1.03
N ASP A 205 15.54 1.56 0.52
CA ASP A 205 16.20 2.76 1.06
C ASP A 205 15.31 4.00 0.79
N LEU A 206 15.21 4.91 1.76
CA LEU A 206 14.42 6.16 1.65
C LEU A 206 14.80 6.98 0.41
N ASN A 207 16.08 6.99 0.03
CA ASN A 207 16.54 7.69 -1.16
C ASN A 207 16.04 7.01 -2.44
N GLU A 208 15.92 5.68 -2.47
CA GLU A 208 15.38 4.94 -3.60
C GLU A 208 13.88 5.23 -3.77
N ILE A 209 13.11 5.23 -2.67
CA ILE A 209 11.69 5.60 -2.65
C ILE A 209 11.50 7.03 -3.18
N LYS A 210 12.27 7.99 -2.66
CA LYS A 210 12.21 9.39 -3.08
C LYS A 210 12.60 9.58 -4.55
N ASN A 211 13.63 8.87 -5.02
CA ASN A 211 14.08 8.94 -6.41
C ASN A 211 13.03 8.34 -7.36
N ARG A 212 12.45 7.17 -7.02
CA ARG A 212 11.41 6.50 -7.83
C ARG A 212 10.15 7.34 -7.94
N ALA A 213 9.71 7.92 -6.82
CA ALA A 213 8.49 8.72 -6.77
C ALA A 213 8.71 10.19 -7.16
N ASN A 214 9.91 10.55 -7.66
CA ASN A 214 10.30 11.94 -7.97
C ASN A 214 9.96 12.92 -6.82
N LEU A 215 10.05 12.44 -5.57
CA LEU A 215 9.57 13.16 -4.41
C LEU A 215 10.58 14.25 -3.99
N LYS A 216 10.50 15.43 -4.62
CA LYS A 216 11.23 16.62 -4.14
C LYS A 216 10.46 17.22 -2.97
N SER A 217 11.12 17.56 -1.87
CA SER A 217 10.48 18.12 -0.65
C SER A 217 10.04 19.58 -0.81
N SER A 218 9.42 19.97 -1.93
CA SER A 218 9.06 21.37 -2.22
C SER A 218 7.80 21.47 -3.09
N GLY A 219 6.62 21.40 -2.45
CA GLY A 219 5.36 22.07 -2.84
C GLY A 219 4.66 21.73 -4.15
N ASN A 220 5.27 21.00 -5.08
CA ASN A 220 4.69 20.67 -6.40
C ASN A 220 4.98 19.24 -6.85
N THR A 221 5.08 18.37 -5.86
CA THR A 221 5.59 17.03 -6.07
C THR A 221 4.45 16.06 -6.30
N ARG A 222 4.54 15.32 -7.41
CA ARG A 222 3.51 14.39 -7.86
C ARG A 222 3.82 12.99 -7.34
N LEU A 223 2.88 12.41 -6.61
CA LEU A 223 2.85 10.99 -6.34
C LEU A 223 1.98 10.31 -7.41
N ILE A 224 2.59 9.46 -8.22
CA ILE A 224 1.90 8.75 -9.31
C ILE A 224 1.44 7.39 -8.78
N LEU A 225 0.13 7.16 -8.82
CA LEU A 225 -0.49 5.88 -8.51
C LEU A 225 -0.81 5.12 -9.79
N GLN A 226 -0.32 3.89 -9.85
CA GLN A 226 -0.63 2.94 -10.92
C GLN A 226 -1.68 1.95 -10.41
N ARG A 227 -2.71 1.73 -11.23
CA ARG A 227 -3.70 0.69 -10.96
C ARG A 227 -3.10 -0.69 -11.25
N SER A 228 -3.44 -1.69 -10.46
CA SER A 228 -3.13 -3.09 -10.71
C SER A 228 -3.57 -3.51 -12.10
N SER A 229 -2.82 -4.44 -12.68
CA SER A 229 -3.15 -5.09 -13.95
C SER A 229 -4.60 -5.54 -13.98
N LYS A 230 -5.26 -5.37 -15.12
CA LYS A 230 -6.68 -5.74 -15.30
C LYS A 230 -7.00 -7.21 -14.99
N TYR A 231 -6.01 -8.10 -15.02
CA TYR A 231 -6.19 -9.53 -14.67
C TYR A 231 -6.14 -9.79 -13.16
N LEU A 232 -5.73 -8.80 -12.37
CA LEU A 232 -5.58 -8.90 -10.92
C LEU A 232 -6.52 -7.93 -10.16
N GLN A 233 -7.34 -7.17 -10.88
CA GLN A 233 -8.29 -6.25 -10.26
C GLN A 233 -9.42 -7.03 -9.59
N GLY A 234 -9.65 -6.76 -8.31
CA GLY A 234 -10.66 -7.48 -7.51
C GLY A 234 -10.20 -8.85 -6.98
N GLU A 235 -8.92 -9.20 -7.13
CA GLU A 235 -8.36 -10.41 -6.54
C GLU A 235 -8.22 -10.26 -5.02
N SER A 236 -9.15 -10.89 -4.28
CA SER A 236 -9.24 -10.77 -2.82
C SER A 236 -7.95 -11.11 -2.07
N TYR A 237 -7.13 -12.00 -2.63
CA TYR A 237 -5.82 -12.31 -2.05
C TYR A 237 -4.88 -11.11 -2.09
N ILE A 238 -4.85 -10.36 -3.19
CA ILE A 238 -4.01 -9.17 -3.35
C ILE A 238 -4.43 -8.08 -2.37
N ASP A 239 -5.74 -7.87 -2.22
CA ASP A 239 -6.28 -6.91 -1.26
C ASP A 239 -5.86 -7.31 0.16
N ARG A 240 -6.06 -8.57 0.54
CA ARG A 240 -5.69 -9.09 1.86
C ARG A 240 -4.17 -9.02 2.10
N LEU A 241 -3.36 -9.24 1.07
CA LEU A 241 -1.90 -9.20 1.13
C LEU A 241 -1.41 -7.82 1.61
N PHE A 242 -1.93 -6.74 1.01
CA PHE A 242 -1.50 -5.38 1.33
C PHE A 242 -2.28 -4.71 2.47
N LYS A 243 -3.55 -5.07 2.70
CA LYS A 243 -4.31 -4.52 3.83
C LYS A 243 -3.86 -5.10 5.16
N SER A 244 -3.51 -6.40 5.20
CA SER A 244 -3.27 -7.10 6.46
C SER A 244 -1.94 -7.86 6.50
N LEU A 245 -1.70 -8.78 5.55
CA LEU A 245 -0.69 -9.84 5.75
C LEU A 245 0.75 -9.30 5.75
N LEU A 246 1.18 -8.53 4.75
CA LEU A 246 2.56 -8.02 4.68
C LEU A 246 2.86 -6.96 5.75
N LYS A 247 1.82 -6.24 6.18
CA LYS A 247 1.92 -5.15 7.15
C LYS A 247 2.36 -5.66 8.53
N THR A 248 1.92 -6.85 8.91
CA THR A 248 2.15 -7.42 10.25
C THR A 248 3.14 -8.58 10.27
N GLU A 249 3.58 -9.08 9.11
CA GLU A 249 4.42 -10.27 9.03
C GLU A 249 5.90 -9.93 9.25
N GLU A 250 6.42 -10.34 10.41
CA GLU A 250 7.83 -10.21 10.79
C GLU A 250 8.67 -11.41 10.35
N HIS A 251 8.08 -12.61 10.25
CA HIS A 251 8.80 -13.83 9.98
C HIS A 251 9.12 -13.97 8.49
N HIS A 252 10.42 -13.89 8.14
CA HIS A 252 10.87 -13.88 6.74
C HIS A 252 10.43 -15.11 5.93
N LEU A 253 10.36 -16.29 6.53
CA LEU A 253 9.80 -17.48 5.85
C LEU A 253 8.34 -17.27 5.43
N VAL A 254 7.49 -16.81 6.36
CA VAL A 254 6.06 -16.63 6.11
C VAL A 254 5.87 -15.52 5.08
N ARG A 255 6.65 -14.43 5.20
CA ARG A 255 6.68 -13.36 4.20
C ARG A 255 7.01 -13.88 2.80
N PHE A 256 8.01 -14.74 2.66
CA PHE A 256 8.34 -15.38 1.38
C PHE A 256 7.14 -16.17 0.84
N TYR A 257 6.50 -16.99 1.68
CA TYR A 257 5.32 -17.77 1.29
C TYR A 257 4.17 -16.89 0.82
N LEU A 258 3.88 -15.80 1.55
CA LEU A 258 2.84 -14.83 1.20
C LEU A 258 3.12 -14.19 -0.17
N LEU A 259 4.35 -13.75 -0.40
CA LEU A 259 4.77 -13.20 -1.69
C LEU A 259 4.64 -14.24 -2.82
N TYR A 260 5.04 -15.50 -2.56
CA TYR A 260 4.97 -16.56 -3.55
C TYR A 260 3.54 -16.98 -3.90
N GLN A 261 2.54 -16.76 -3.02
CA GLN A 261 1.13 -16.99 -3.41
C GLN A 261 0.69 -16.09 -4.56
N VAL A 262 1.28 -14.90 -4.72
CA VAL A 262 1.04 -14.07 -5.91
C VAL A 262 1.63 -14.76 -7.15
N ILE A 263 2.79 -15.39 -7.05
CA ILE A 263 3.34 -16.20 -8.15
C ILE A 263 2.39 -17.36 -8.50
N GLU A 264 1.86 -18.08 -7.51
CA GLU A 264 0.91 -19.19 -7.72
C GLU A 264 -0.36 -18.73 -8.47
N LEU A 265 -0.94 -17.61 -8.06
CA LEU A 265 -2.07 -16.97 -8.74
C LEU A 265 -1.70 -16.63 -10.20
N MET A 266 -0.54 -16.02 -10.40
CA MET A 266 -0.10 -15.56 -11.72
C MET A 266 0.25 -16.71 -12.66
N ILE A 267 0.87 -17.79 -12.18
CA ILE A 267 1.17 -18.93 -13.03
C ILE A 267 -0.09 -19.70 -13.44
N GLN A 268 -1.18 -19.60 -12.69
CA GLN A 268 -2.49 -20.08 -13.14
C GLN A 268 -2.99 -19.28 -14.34
N ILE A 269 -2.95 -17.94 -14.27
CA ILE A 269 -3.32 -17.05 -15.39
C ILE A 269 -2.43 -17.30 -16.62
N VAL A 270 -1.12 -17.48 -16.40
CA VAL A 270 -0.15 -17.84 -17.46
C VAL A 270 -0.51 -19.17 -18.12
N PHE A 271 -0.89 -20.18 -17.33
CA PHE A 271 -1.27 -21.49 -17.82
C PHE A 271 -2.49 -21.41 -18.74
N GLU A 272 -3.55 -20.75 -18.29
CA GLU A 272 -4.80 -20.60 -19.05
C GLU A 272 -4.55 -19.92 -20.41
N ARG A 273 -3.80 -18.81 -20.41
CA ARG A 273 -3.45 -18.08 -21.63
C ARG A 273 -2.61 -18.92 -22.59
N LYS A 274 -1.54 -19.55 -22.10
CA LYS A 274 -0.64 -20.35 -22.96
C LYS A 274 -1.32 -21.58 -23.52
N ILE A 275 -2.26 -22.19 -22.79
CA ILE A 275 -3.08 -23.28 -23.33
C ILE A 275 -3.96 -22.78 -24.47
N LEU A 276 -4.66 -21.66 -24.28
CA LEU A 276 -5.51 -21.09 -25.32
C LEU A 276 -4.71 -20.74 -26.58
N ASP A 277 -3.54 -20.14 -26.42
CA ASP A 277 -2.62 -19.85 -27.53
C ASP A 277 -2.23 -21.13 -28.29
N GLU A 278 -1.88 -22.20 -27.58
CA GLU A 278 -1.51 -23.47 -28.21
C GLU A 278 -2.70 -24.18 -28.88
N ILE A 279 -3.91 -24.10 -28.31
CA ILE A 279 -5.14 -24.61 -28.95
C ILE A 279 -5.41 -23.86 -30.25
N ASN A 280 -5.33 -22.53 -30.22
CA ASN A 280 -5.54 -21.69 -31.40
C ASN A 280 -4.48 -21.98 -32.48
N ASN A 281 -3.21 -22.10 -32.09
CA ASN A 281 -2.12 -22.45 -32.98
C ASN A 281 -2.28 -23.85 -33.58
N PHE A 282 -2.80 -24.82 -32.81
CA PHE A 282 -3.09 -26.16 -33.31
C PHE A 282 -4.25 -26.17 -34.30
N ASN A 283 -5.32 -25.41 -34.02
CA ASN A 283 -6.48 -25.32 -34.91
C ASN A 283 -6.18 -24.62 -36.24
N ASN A 284 -5.28 -23.63 -36.22
CA ASN A 284 -4.91 -22.84 -37.39
C ASN A 284 -3.78 -23.47 -38.23
N ASN A 285 -3.09 -24.51 -37.73
CA ASN A 285 -2.08 -25.22 -38.49
C ASN A 285 -2.71 -26.27 -39.42
N ALA A 286 -2.35 -26.22 -40.71
CA ALA A 286 -2.78 -27.21 -41.69
C ALA A 286 -2.30 -28.64 -41.35
N ASP A 287 -1.06 -28.75 -40.84
CA ASP A 287 -0.49 -30.00 -40.34
C ASP A 287 -0.76 -30.18 -38.84
N LYS A 288 -1.90 -30.80 -38.53
CA LYS A 288 -2.33 -31.09 -37.16
C LYS A 288 -1.48 -32.18 -36.49
N ASN A 289 -0.35 -31.80 -35.91
CA ASN A 289 0.51 -32.72 -35.16
C ASN A 289 0.11 -32.82 -33.67
N ILE A 290 -0.74 -33.79 -33.35
CA ILE A 290 -1.27 -34.02 -31.99
C ILE A 290 -0.16 -34.29 -30.98
N ARG A 291 0.91 -35.00 -31.38
CA ARG A 291 2.01 -35.35 -30.48
C ARG A 291 2.78 -34.09 -30.03
N LYS A 292 3.16 -33.23 -30.98
CA LYS A 292 3.82 -31.96 -30.67
C LYS A 292 2.94 -31.05 -29.82
N PHE A 293 1.63 -31.03 -30.09
CA PHE A 293 0.68 -30.30 -29.27
C PHE A 293 0.69 -30.80 -27.82
N LYS A 294 0.57 -32.12 -27.61
CA LYS A 294 0.66 -32.72 -26.27
C LYS A 294 1.98 -32.37 -25.55
N GLU A 295 3.12 -32.53 -26.23
CA GLU A 295 4.44 -32.22 -25.65
C GLU A 295 4.55 -30.76 -25.17
N LYS A 296 3.95 -29.82 -25.91
CA LYS A 296 3.91 -28.42 -25.48
C LYS A 296 3.01 -28.19 -24.27
N ILE A 297 1.83 -28.81 -24.23
CA ILE A 297 0.91 -28.72 -23.08
C ILE A 297 1.58 -29.32 -21.83
N ASP A 298 2.25 -30.46 -21.95
CA ASP A 298 2.97 -31.11 -20.85
C ASP A 298 4.07 -30.17 -20.32
N ASN A 299 4.81 -29.48 -21.19
CA ASN A 299 5.83 -28.51 -20.78
C ASN A 299 5.23 -27.29 -20.06
N ILE A 300 4.15 -26.71 -20.61
CA ILE A 300 3.41 -25.57 -20.03
C ILE A 300 2.81 -25.93 -18.66
N SER A 301 2.51 -27.21 -18.41
CA SER A 301 1.94 -27.67 -17.14
C SER A 301 2.94 -27.63 -15.98
N THR A 302 4.24 -27.59 -16.25
CA THR A 302 5.25 -27.56 -15.19
C THR A 302 5.31 -26.19 -14.51
N GLU A 303 5.35 -26.16 -13.18
CA GLU A 303 5.44 -24.92 -12.38
C GLU A 303 6.66 -24.09 -12.79
N LYS A 304 7.85 -24.72 -12.84
CA LYS A 304 9.10 -24.08 -13.25
C LYS A 304 8.97 -23.33 -14.58
N THR A 305 8.41 -23.96 -15.61
CA THR A 305 8.23 -23.33 -16.93
C THR A 305 7.30 -22.13 -16.84
N ARG A 306 6.19 -22.22 -16.09
CA ARG A 306 5.25 -21.10 -15.94
C ARG A 306 5.84 -19.93 -15.18
N VAL A 307 6.64 -20.19 -14.13
CA VAL A 307 7.37 -19.13 -13.39
C VAL A 307 8.37 -18.44 -14.32
N SER A 308 9.14 -19.19 -15.11
CA SER A 308 10.07 -18.61 -16.09
C SER A 308 9.34 -17.77 -17.15
N ILE A 309 8.21 -18.25 -17.69
CA ILE A 309 7.40 -17.48 -18.64
C ILE A 309 6.87 -16.19 -18.00
N LEU A 310 6.34 -16.26 -16.77
CA LEU A 310 5.83 -15.09 -16.05
C LEU A 310 6.90 -14.00 -15.93
N ILE A 311 8.07 -14.37 -15.41
CA ILE A 311 9.13 -13.41 -15.06
C ILE A 311 9.86 -12.91 -16.30
N ASN A 312 10.21 -13.80 -17.24
CA ASN A 312 11.06 -13.43 -18.38
C ASN A 312 10.26 -12.91 -19.56
N ASP A 313 9.07 -13.45 -19.85
CA ASP A 313 8.35 -13.15 -21.08
C ASP A 313 7.28 -12.09 -20.87
N TYR A 314 6.46 -12.23 -19.83
CA TYR A 314 5.34 -11.31 -19.58
C TYR A 314 5.78 -10.03 -18.88
N VAL A 315 6.51 -10.14 -17.77
CA VAL A 315 6.89 -8.95 -16.97
C VAL A 315 8.31 -8.47 -17.30
N LYS A 316 9.15 -9.33 -17.90
CA LYS A 316 10.53 -9.02 -18.36
C LYS A 316 11.40 -8.43 -17.26
N ILE A 317 11.36 -9.02 -16.08
CA ILE A 317 12.09 -8.52 -14.91
C ILE A 317 13.55 -8.95 -14.99
N ASN A 318 14.45 -7.97 -14.92
CA ASN A 318 15.87 -8.21 -14.67
C ASN A 318 16.22 -7.71 -13.26
N ASN A 319 16.51 -8.63 -12.35
CA ASN A 319 17.00 -8.32 -11.01
C ASN A 319 18.23 -9.20 -10.66
N PRO A 320 19.44 -8.72 -10.99
CA PRO A 320 20.67 -9.45 -10.71
C PRO A 320 20.90 -9.72 -9.21
N ASN A 321 20.51 -8.78 -8.34
CA ASN A 321 20.70 -8.90 -6.90
C ASN A 321 19.90 -10.07 -6.34
N LEU A 322 18.61 -10.15 -6.70
CA LEU A 322 17.78 -11.28 -6.28
C LEU A 322 18.30 -12.62 -6.84
N LEU A 323 18.73 -12.63 -8.11
CA LEU A 323 19.31 -13.84 -8.70
C LEU A 323 20.54 -14.31 -7.93
N ILE A 324 21.42 -13.39 -7.53
CA ILE A 324 22.60 -13.68 -6.70
C ILE A 324 22.16 -14.25 -5.36
N SER A 325 21.28 -13.56 -4.62
CA SER A 325 20.80 -14.01 -3.29
C SER A 325 20.12 -15.38 -3.35
N CYS A 326 19.29 -15.64 -4.37
CA CYS A 326 18.68 -16.96 -4.57
C CYS A 326 19.74 -18.04 -4.81
N ASN A 327 20.72 -17.78 -5.67
CA ASN A 327 21.77 -18.75 -5.98
C ASN A 327 22.69 -19.01 -4.79
N GLU A 328 22.97 -18.00 -3.97
CA GLU A 328 23.70 -18.18 -2.70
C GLU A 328 22.95 -19.08 -1.75
N LEU A 329 21.63 -18.86 -1.56
CA LEU A 329 20.81 -19.73 -0.73
C LEU A 329 20.80 -21.17 -1.27
N ILE A 330 20.64 -21.35 -2.58
CA ILE A 330 20.64 -22.68 -3.20
C ILE A 330 21.97 -23.41 -2.95
N LYS A 331 23.11 -22.72 -3.05
CA LYS A 331 24.43 -23.30 -2.78
C LYS A 331 24.54 -23.82 -1.34
N LEU A 332 24.06 -23.05 -0.37
CA LEU A 332 24.07 -23.46 1.04
C LEU A 332 23.31 -24.78 1.30
N PHE A 333 22.28 -25.09 0.52
CA PHE A 333 21.54 -26.35 0.64
C PHE A 333 22.23 -27.55 -0.06
N ASN A 334 23.07 -27.29 -1.06
CA ASN A 334 23.72 -28.33 -1.87
C ASN A 334 25.10 -28.73 -1.33
N ASP A 335 25.76 -27.87 -0.55
CA ASP A 335 27.09 -28.15 0.01
C ASP A 335 27.09 -29.25 1.11
N ASP A 336 25.91 -29.67 1.61
CA ASP A 336 25.79 -30.70 2.67
C ASP A 336 25.49 -32.13 2.17
N ASP A 337 25.07 -32.33 0.92
CA ASP A 337 24.74 -33.66 0.39
C ASP A 337 25.16 -33.78 -1.08
N SER A 338 26.22 -34.56 -1.31
CA SER A 338 26.64 -35.20 -2.58
C SER A 338 27.64 -34.48 -3.48
N ASN A 339 28.57 -35.30 -4.00
CA ASN A 339 29.57 -35.02 -5.04
C ASN A 339 28.98 -34.65 -6.42
N GLU A 340 27.78 -34.08 -6.50
CA GLU A 340 27.28 -33.51 -7.75
C GLU A 340 27.85 -32.10 -7.91
N LYS A 341 29.05 -32.05 -8.49
CA LYS A 341 29.57 -30.90 -9.25
C LYS A 341 28.70 -30.63 -10.49
N ASP A 342 27.39 -30.66 -10.36
CA ASP A 342 26.46 -30.32 -11.42
C ASP A 342 26.35 -28.79 -11.47
N ASP A 343 27.32 -28.22 -12.18
CA ASP A 343 27.04 -27.22 -13.20
C ASP A 343 26.12 -26.06 -12.77
N ILE A 344 26.40 -25.47 -11.58
CA ILE A 344 25.86 -24.16 -11.17
C ILE A 344 26.28 -23.05 -12.18
N SER A 345 27.17 -23.39 -13.12
CA SER A 345 27.49 -22.66 -14.35
C SER A 345 26.43 -22.68 -15.46
N LYS A 346 25.37 -23.52 -15.39
CA LYS A 346 24.23 -23.36 -16.29
C LYS A 346 23.49 -22.09 -15.88
N LYS A 347 23.58 -21.06 -16.74
CA LYS A 347 22.85 -19.78 -16.65
C LYS A 347 21.39 -20.00 -16.23
N GLN A 348 21.15 -20.00 -14.93
CA GLN A 348 19.81 -20.11 -14.38
C GLN A 348 19.20 -18.72 -14.47
N ASP A 349 18.01 -18.66 -15.08
CA ASP A 349 17.21 -17.45 -15.12
C ASP A 349 16.58 -17.18 -13.76
N LEU A 350 16.09 -15.95 -13.56
CA LEU A 350 15.52 -15.52 -12.28
C LEU A 350 14.30 -16.37 -11.90
N GLY A 351 13.44 -16.71 -12.87
CA GLY A 351 12.29 -17.58 -12.64
C GLY A 351 12.67 -18.97 -12.15
N GLY A 352 13.66 -19.60 -12.79
CA GLY A 352 14.19 -20.86 -12.32
C GLY A 352 14.78 -20.76 -10.92
N ALA A 353 15.50 -19.68 -10.60
CA ALA A 353 16.12 -19.47 -9.28
C ALA A 353 15.08 -19.36 -8.16
N LEU A 354 14.05 -18.54 -8.35
CA LEU A 354 12.94 -18.39 -7.41
C LEU A 354 12.18 -19.70 -7.18
N TYR A 355 11.88 -20.44 -8.25
CA TYR A 355 11.26 -21.76 -8.14
C TYR A 355 12.09 -22.72 -7.28
N LYS A 356 13.42 -22.78 -7.50
CA LYS A 356 14.30 -23.63 -6.68
C LYS A 356 14.30 -23.21 -5.22
N VAL A 357 14.38 -21.90 -4.92
CA VAL A 357 14.29 -21.40 -3.54
C VAL A 357 12.99 -21.83 -2.88
N ARG A 358 11.85 -21.72 -3.58
CA ARG A 358 10.56 -22.20 -3.05
C ARG A 358 10.58 -23.70 -2.78
N CYS A 359 11.11 -24.52 -3.68
CA CYS A 359 11.25 -25.97 -3.45
C CYS A 359 12.11 -26.27 -2.21
N LEU A 360 13.23 -25.55 -2.04
CA LEU A 360 14.12 -25.71 -0.89
C LEU A 360 13.40 -25.37 0.42
N ILE A 361 12.70 -24.24 0.44
CA ILE A 361 11.91 -23.79 1.59
C ILE A 361 10.82 -24.80 1.94
N VAL A 362 10.14 -25.40 0.96
CA VAL A 362 9.06 -26.38 1.22
C VAL A 362 9.61 -27.73 1.68
N HIS A 363 10.69 -28.23 1.08
CA HIS A 363 11.14 -29.61 1.28
C HIS A 363 12.32 -29.77 2.23
N HIS A 364 13.10 -28.70 2.45
CA HIS A 364 14.38 -28.78 3.14
C HIS A 364 14.54 -27.79 4.30
N PHE A 365 13.48 -27.07 4.70
CA PHE A 365 13.53 -26.05 5.77
C PHE A 365 14.28 -26.49 7.04
N ARG A 366 14.09 -27.75 7.47
CA ARG A 366 14.72 -28.32 8.68
C ARG A 366 16.25 -28.47 8.64
N LYS A 367 16.91 -28.21 7.50
CA LYS A 367 18.33 -28.54 7.28
C LYS A 367 19.33 -27.41 7.59
N LEU A 368 18.91 -26.15 7.78
CA LEU A 368 19.84 -25.02 7.97
C LEU A 368 19.85 -24.49 9.41
N PRO A 369 21.00 -23.91 9.88
CA PRO A 369 21.03 -23.10 11.09
C PRO A 369 20.14 -21.86 10.92
N ASP A 370 19.21 -21.66 11.86
CA ASP A 370 18.14 -20.66 11.78
C ASP A 370 18.63 -19.26 11.37
N LYS A 371 19.77 -18.82 11.92
CA LYS A 371 20.27 -17.45 11.71
C LYS A 371 20.72 -17.15 10.28
N ILE A 372 21.41 -18.08 9.61
CA ILE A 372 21.91 -17.87 8.23
C ILE A 372 20.74 -17.88 7.25
N LEU A 373 19.79 -18.79 7.45
CA LEU A 373 18.58 -18.88 6.65
C LEU A 373 17.73 -17.61 6.78
N GLU A 374 17.55 -17.13 8.01
CA GLU A 374 16.79 -15.92 8.30
C GLU A 374 17.38 -14.68 7.59
N GLU A 375 18.70 -14.47 7.68
CA GLU A 375 19.37 -13.35 7.02
C GLU A 375 19.25 -13.42 5.48
N LYS A 376 19.42 -14.61 4.89
CA LYS A 376 19.29 -14.79 3.43
C LYS A 376 17.86 -14.63 2.94
N LEU A 377 16.88 -15.13 3.69
CA LEU A 377 15.46 -14.92 3.35
C LEU A 377 15.07 -13.45 3.47
N ARG A 378 15.64 -12.70 4.42
CA ARG A 378 15.42 -11.25 4.51
C ARG A 378 15.88 -10.53 3.24
N GLU A 379 17.10 -10.83 2.77
CA GLU A 379 17.65 -10.27 1.53
C GLU A 379 16.79 -10.62 0.32
N ILE A 380 16.41 -11.89 0.19
CA ILE A 380 15.54 -12.38 -0.89
C ILE A 380 14.18 -11.67 -0.84
N ASN A 381 13.53 -11.60 0.32
CA ASN A 381 12.21 -10.99 0.46
C ASN A 381 12.20 -9.52 0.07
N LYS A 382 13.25 -8.77 0.45
CA LYS A 382 13.38 -7.35 0.09
C LYS A 382 13.24 -7.15 -1.42
N GLU A 383 14.01 -7.89 -2.19
CA GLU A 383 13.97 -7.80 -3.66
C GLU A 383 12.74 -8.49 -4.27
N PHE A 384 12.29 -9.58 -3.67
CA PHE A 384 11.16 -10.36 -4.17
C PHE A 384 9.84 -9.58 -4.05
N GLU A 385 9.68 -8.81 -2.98
CA GLU A 385 8.52 -7.95 -2.75
C GLU A 385 8.38 -6.88 -3.85
N ASN A 386 9.50 -6.26 -4.25
CA ASN A 386 9.54 -5.32 -5.37
C ASN A 386 9.15 -5.99 -6.70
N ILE A 387 9.54 -7.24 -6.89
CA ILE A 387 9.15 -8.04 -8.06
C ILE A 387 7.65 -8.34 -8.04
N ILE A 388 7.10 -8.74 -6.89
CA ILE A 388 5.67 -9.01 -6.74
C ILE A 388 4.86 -7.76 -7.08
N ILE A 389 5.26 -6.60 -6.56
CA ILE A 389 4.63 -5.32 -6.89
C ILE A 389 4.67 -5.07 -8.40
N LYS A 390 5.83 -5.23 -9.05
CA LYS A 390 5.95 -5.08 -10.51
C LYS A 390 5.05 -6.04 -11.27
N ILE A 391 4.98 -7.31 -10.87
CA ILE A 391 4.08 -8.30 -11.49
C ILE A 391 2.62 -7.82 -11.37
N ILE A 392 2.22 -7.33 -10.20
CA ILE A 392 0.85 -6.86 -9.96
C ILE A 392 0.51 -5.63 -10.82
N LEU A 393 1.46 -4.71 -10.99
CA LEU A 393 1.25 -3.45 -11.68
C LEU A 393 1.43 -3.53 -13.20
N ASP A 394 2.40 -4.31 -13.69
CA ASP A 394 2.88 -4.24 -15.09
C ASP A 394 2.48 -5.45 -15.96
N TYR A 395 1.77 -6.45 -15.41
CA TYR A 395 1.32 -7.59 -16.21
C TYR A 395 0.25 -7.20 -17.25
N GLU A 396 0.39 -7.63 -18.50
CA GLU A 396 -0.49 -7.27 -19.65
C GLU A 396 -1.15 -8.46 -20.36
#